data_AF-A0AAV3RAW0-F1
#
_entry.id   AF-A0AAV3RAW0-F1
#
_cell.length_a   1.000
_cell.length_b   1.000
_cell.length_c   1.000
_cell.angle_alpha   90.00
_cell.angle_beta   90.00
_cell.angle_gamma   90.00
#
_symmetry.space_group_name_H-M   'P 1'
#
loop_
_entity.id
_entity.type
_entity.pdbx_description
1 polymer ?
#
loop_
_entity_poly.entity_id
_entity_poly.type
_entity_poly.pdbx_seq_one_letter_code
_entity_poly.pdbx_strand_id
1 'polypeptide(L)'
;MIIFLRGQKVLGIVDGTMPCSPPNHAQYDLWTQRNDISLSSIHSSLSPSVNDTLLHFDCQNAFDIWKILGQLFQDNASATQMHTRQKFQHFQKE
;
A
#
# COMPACT_ATOMS: atom_id res chain seq x y z
N MET A 1 12.30 -3.71 1.34
CA MET A 1 11.11 -3.93 0.48
C MET A 1 11.36 -3.62 -0.99
N ILE A 2 11.67 -2.37 -1.39
CA ILE A 2 11.79 -1.98 -2.81
C ILE A 2 12.87 -2.78 -3.59
N ILE A 3 13.99 -3.12 -2.95
CA ILE A 3 15.07 -3.92 -3.56
C ILE A 3 14.59 -5.34 -3.88
N PHE A 4 13.76 -5.93 -3.01
CA PHE A 4 13.19 -7.27 -3.20
C PHE A 4 12.18 -7.30 -4.36
N LEU A 5 11.28 -6.31 -4.41
CA LEU A 5 10.27 -6.19 -5.46
C LEU A 5 10.89 -5.93 -6.84
N ARG A 6 11.98 -5.16 -6.90
CA ARG A 6 12.79 -4.98 -8.12
C ARG A 6 13.46 -6.28 -8.56
N GLY A 7 14.06 -7.03 -7.62
CA GLY A 7 14.75 -8.29 -7.92
C GLY A 7 13.83 -9.36 -8.51
N GLN A 8 12.56 -9.37 -8.11
CA GLN A 8 11.57 -10.34 -8.60
C GLN A 8 10.75 -9.86 -9.80
N LYS A 9 11.03 -8.68 -10.36
CA LYS A 9 10.26 -8.06 -11.45
C LYS A 9 8.76 -7.94 -11.14
N VAL A 10 8.40 -7.80 -9.87
CA VAL A 10 7.00 -7.68 -9.41
C VAL A 10 6.58 -6.22 -9.17
N LEU A 11 7.50 -5.26 -9.37
CA LEU A 11 7.21 -3.84 -9.25
C LEU A 11 5.99 -3.42 -10.10
N GLY A 12 5.87 -4.01 -11.30
CA GLY A 12 4.78 -3.77 -12.23
C GLY A 12 3.39 -4.19 -11.72
N ILE A 13 3.35 -5.14 -10.77
CA ILE A 13 2.10 -5.52 -10.10
C ILE A 13 1.71 -4.42 -9.10
N VAL A 14 2.67 -3.93 -8.32
CA VAL A 14 2.43 -2.99 -7.22
C VAL A 14 2.11 -1.59 -7.72
N ASP A 15 2.74 -1.15 -8.81
CA ASP A 15 2.47 0.15 -9.44
C ASP A 15 1.31 0.13 -10.44
N GLY A 16 0.75 -1.05 -10.74
CA GLY A 16 -0.37 -1.25 -11.64
C GLY A 16 -0.03 -1.18 -13.14
N THR A 17 1.25 -1.08 -13.50
CA THR A 17 1.68 -1.07 -14.91
C THR A 17 1.52 -2.43 -15.59
N MET A 18 1.39 -3.51 -14.83
CA MET A 18 1.09 -4.87 -15.30
C MET A 18 -0.31 -5.30 -14.82
N PRO A 19 -1.37 -5.03 -15.59
CA PRO A 19 -2.74 -5.36 -15.21
C PRO A 19 -2.97 -6.87 -15.17
N CYS A 20 -3.96 -7.29 -14.39
CA CYS A 20 -4.39 -8.68 -14.31
C CYS A 20 -4.79 -9.19 -15.70
N SER A 21 -4.20 -10.31 -16.11
CA SER A 21 -4.60 -10.98 -17.35
C SER A 21 -6.00 -11.60 -17.19
N PRO A 22 -6.76 -11.83 -18.27
CA PRO A 22 -8.02 -12.55 -18.18
C PRO A 22 -7.80 -14.02 -17.73
N PRO A 23 -8.73 -14.67 -17.02
CA PRO A 23 -8.54 -16.03 -16.47
C PRO A 23 -8.23 -17.12 -17.50
N ASN A 24 -8.60 -16.91 -18.75
CA ASN A 24 -8.37 -17.83 -19.87
C ASN A 24 -7.00 -17.64 -20.54
N HIS A 25 -6.17 -16.73 -20.03
CA HIS A 25 -4.87 -16.41 -20.60
C HIS A 25 -3.74 -17.15 -19.87
N ALA A 26 -2.75 -17.67 -20.60
CA ALA A 26 -1.63 -18.40 -20.03
C ALA A 26 -0.77 -17.59 -19.02
N GLN A 27 -0.90 -16.26 -19.03
CA GLN A 27 -0.20 -15.38 -18.09
C GLN A 27 -1.00 -15.08 -16.82
N TYR A 28 -2.25 -15.54 -16.72
CA TYR A 28 -3.08 -15.34 -15.53
C TYR A 28 -2.44 -15.96 -14.28
N ASP A 29 -2.07 -17.24 -14.35
CA ASP A 29 -1.47 -17.95 -13.21
C ASP A 29 -0.15 -17.32 -12.77
N LEU A 30 0.67 -16.88 -13.74
CA LEU A 30 1.92 -16.18 -13.47
C LEU A 30 1.70 -14.81 -12.82
N TRP A 31 0.65 -14.10 -13.24
CA TRP A 31 0.27 -12.83 -12.63
C TRP A 31 -0.20 -13.04 -11.19
N THR A 32 -1.06 -14.02 -10.95
CA THR A 32 -1.58 -14.35 -9.61
C THR A 32 -0.45 -14.72 -8.66
N GLN A 33 0.48 -15.58 -9.07
CA GLN A 33 1.65 -15.92 -8.24
C GLN A 33 2.48 -14.68 -7.87
N ARG A 34 2.72 -13.77 -8.83
CA ARG A 34 3.47 -12.53 -8.58
C ARG A 34 2.71 -11.57 -7.67
N ASN A 35 1.39 -11.52 -7.80
CA ASN A 35 0.52 -10.77 -6.91
C ASN A 35 0.61 -11.30 -5.48
N ASP A 36 0.52 -12.61 -5.27
CA ASP A 36 0.59 -13.22 -3.94
C ASP A 36 1.95 -12.97 -3.27
N ILE A 37 3.04 -13.07 -4.02
CA ILE A 37 4.37 -12.74 -3.50
C ILE A 37 4.47 -11.26 -3.10
N SER A 38 3.86 -10.38 -3.91
CA SER A 38 3.82 -8.94 -3.62
C SER A 38 3.01 -8.65 -2.35
N LEU A 39 1.83 -9.27 -2.21
CA LEU A 39 0.98 -9.20 -1.02
C LEU A 39 1.73 -9.66 0.23
N SER A 40 2.36 -10.84 0.19
CA SER A 40 3.15 -11.36 1.31
C SER A 40 4.29 -10.42 1.69
N SER A 41 4.99 -9.87 0.69
CA SER A 41 6.06 -8.90 0.90
C SER A 41 5.56 -7.60 1.55
N ILE A 42 4.39 -7.11 1.11
CA ILE A 42 3.74 -5.93 1.71
C ILE A 42 3.38 -6.24 3.16
N HIS A 43 2.58 -7.27 3.42
CA HIS A 43 2.13 -7.61 4.77
C HIS A 43 3.27 -7.86 5.76
N SER A 44 4.37 -8.50 5.32
CA SER A 44 5.55 -8.73 6.16
C SER A 44 6.32 -7.46 6.50
N SER A 45 6.18 -6.40 5.69
CA SER A 45 6.89 -5.14 5.89
C SER A 45 6.13 -4.13 6.75
N LEU A 46 4.83 -4.35 6.97
CA LEU A 46 3.95 -3.45 7.72
C LEU A 46 3.91 -3.83 9.19
N SER A 47 3.67 -2.83 10.05
CA SER A 47 3.36 -3.10 11.45
C SER A 47 2.00 -3.79 11.58
N PRO A 48 1.78 -4.58 12.65
CA PRO A 48 0.48 -5.23 12.89
C PRO A 48 -0.71 -4.28 12.83
N SER A 49 -0.58 -3.08 13.41
CA SER A 49 -1.62 -2.04 13.40
C SER A 49 -2.02 -1.58 11.99
N VAL A 50 -1.06 -1.47 11.08
CA VAL A 50 -1.35 -1.08 9.69
C VAL A 50 -1.96 -2.26 8.94
N ASN A 51 -1.51 -3.49 9.19
CA ASN A 51 -2.14 -4.69 8.65
C ASN A 51 -3.61 -4.80 9.09
N ASP A 52 -3.92 -4.60 10.38
CA ASP A 52 -5.29 -4.61 10.89
C ASP A 52 -6.14 -3.53 10.23
N THR A 53 -5.57 -2.35 9.98
CA THR A 53 -6.25 -1.27 9.25
C THR A 53 -6.58 -1.71 7.82
N LEU A 54 -5.65 -2.37 7.12
CA LEU A 54 -5.85 -2.89 5.76
C LEU A 54 -6.95 -3.96 5.68
N LEU A 55 -7.14 -4.77 6.72
CA LEU A 55 -8.22 -5.77 6.76
C LEU A 55 -9.63 -5.16 6.68
N HIS A 56 -9.78 -3.87 7.01
CA HIS A 56 -11.04 -3.15 6.88
C HIS A 56 -11.33 -2.66 5.45
N PHE A 57 -10.36 -2.76 4.54
CA PHE A 57 -10.50 -2.38 3.15
C PHE A 57 -10.64 -3.62 2.27
N ASP A 58 -11.56 -3.57 1.31
CA ASP A 58 -11.76 -4.64 0.32
C ASP A 58 -10.70 -4.55 -0.79
N CYS A 59 -9.46 -4.91 -0.46
CA CYS A 59 -8.35 -4.91 -1.40
C CYS A 59 -8.25 -6.26 -2.12
N GLN A 60 -8.29 -6.27 -3.46
CA GLN A 60 -8.26 -7.50 -4.23
C GLN A 60 -6.85 -7.89 -4.71
N ASN A 61 -5.94 -6.93 -4.77
CA ASN A 61 -4.58 -7.14 -5.25
C ASN A 61 -3.57 -6.20 -4.58
N ALA A 62 -2.28 -6.46 -4.82
CA ALA A 62 -1.20 -5.68 -4.23
C ALA A 62 -1.20 -4.20 -4.66
N PHE A 63 -1.74 -3.86 -5.83
CA PHE A 63 -1.90 -2.47 -6.26
C PHE A 63 -2.96 -1.74 -5.43
N ASP A 64 -4.09 -2.38 -5.13
CA ASP A 64 -5.12 -1.80 -4.26
C ASP A 64 -4.56 -1.49 -2.87
N ILE A 65 -3.84 -2.45 -2.28
CA ILE A 65 -3.19 -2.25 -0.98
C ILE A 65 -2.20 -1.10 -1.06
N TRP A 66 -1.38 -1.04 -2.11
CA TRP A 66 -0.39 0.03 -2.28
C TRP A 66 -1.05 1.42 -2.38
N LYS A 67 -2.19 1.53 -3.08
CA LYS A 67 -2.96 2.78 -3.15
C LYS A 67 -3.55 3.18 -1.81
N ILE A 68 -4.16 2.24 -1.09
CA ILE A 68 -4.75 2.51 0.24
C ILE A 68 -3.66 2.94 1.23
N LEU A 69 -2.51 2.27 1.24
CA LEU A 69 -1.37 2.68 2.05
C LEU A 69 -0.91 4.11 1.73
N GLY A 70 -0.86 4.46 0.44
CA GLY A 70 -0.55 5.81 -0.01
C GLY A 70 -1.54 6.85 0.52
N GLN A 71 -2.84 6.56 0.47
CA GLN A 71 -3.89 7.42 1.01
C GLN A 71 -3.78 7.55 2.54
N LEU A 72 -3.68 6.44 3.27
CA LEU A 72 -3.52 6.44 4.72
C LEU A 72 -2.31 7.27 5.17
N PHE A 73 -1.20 7.19 4.43
CA PHE A 73 -0.02 7.99 4.70
C PHE A 73 -0.26 9.49 4.49
N GLN A 74 -0.94 9.87 3.39
CA GLN A 74 -1.29 11.26 3.10
C GLN A 74 -2.26 11.83 4.15
N ASP A 75 -3.25 11.04 4.56
CA ASP A 75 -4.24 11.44 5.58
C ASP A 75 -3.56 11.64 6.93
N ASN A 76 -2.68 10.72 7.34
CA ASN A 76 -1.92 10.83 8.57
C ASN A 76 -0.96 12.02 8.57
N ALA A 77 -0.27 12.26 7.44
CA ALA A 77 0.61 13.42 7.28
C ALA A 77 -0.17 14.74 7.42
N SER A 78 -1.34 14.82 6.78
CA SER A 78 -2.20 16.00 6.83
C SER A 78 -2.76 16.25 8.24
N ALA A 79 -3.21 15.19 8.93
CA ALA A 79 -3.68 15.27 10.32
C ALA A 79 -2.58 15.75 11.27
N THR A 80 -1.36 15.22 11.11
CA THR A 80 -0.20 15.62 11.93
C THR A 80 0.16 17.10 11.73
N GLN A 81 0.13 17.57 10.47
CA GLN A 81 0.34 18.99 10.15
C GLN A 81 -0.72 19.89 10.80
N MET A 82 -2.00 19.50 10.72
CA MET A 82 -3.10 20.25 11.32
C MET A 82 -2.99 20.33 12.85
N HIS A 83 -2.72 19.20 13.51
CA HIS A 83 -2.53 19.14 14.96
C HIS A 83 -1.37 20.03 15.43
N THR A 84 -0.27 20.01 14.68
CA THR A 84 0.90 20.84 14.97
C THR A 84 0.53 22.33 14.87
N ARG A 85 -0.19 22.73 13.82
CA ARG A 85 -0.67 24.12 13.65
C ARG A 85 -1.59 24.57 14.77
N GLN A 86 -2.52 23.72 15.21
CA GLN A 86 -3.44 24.04 16.31
C GLN A 86 -2.69 24.30 17.63
N LYS A 87 -1.69 23.47 17.96
CA LYS A 87 -0.84 23.68 19.13
C LYS A 87 -0.12 25.02 19.08
N PHE A 88 0.50 25.36 17.95
CA PHE A 88 1.19 26.66 17.81
C PHE A 88 0.23 27.86 17.94
N GLN A 89 -1.00 27.77 17.42
CA GLN A 89 -2.00 28.82 17.57
C GLN A 89 -2.51 28.96 19.01
N HIS A 90 -2.52 27.88 19.78
CA HIS A 90 -2.84 27.91 21.20
C HIS A 90 -1.73 28.61 21.99
N PHE A 91 -0.47 28.24 21.76
CA PHE A 91 0.69 28.86 22.42
C PHE A 91 0.88 30.35 22.10
N GLN A 92 0.41 30.84 20.95
CA GLN A 92 0.47 32.27 20.61
C GLN A 92 -0.65 33.11 21.24
N LYS A 93 -1.63 32.48 21.90
CA LYS A 93 -2.74 33.17 22.57
C LYS A 93 -2.58 33.25 24.09
N GLU A 94 -1.53 32.64 24.64
CA GLU A 94 -1.07 32.80 26.03
C GLU A 94 0.02 33.88 26.12
#